data_AF-A0A316LNW8-F1
#
_entry.id   AF-A0A316LNW8-F1
#
_cell.length_a   1.000
_cell.length_b   1.000
_cell.length_c   1.000
_cell.angle_alpha   90.00
_cell.angle_beta   90.00
_cell.angle_gamma   90.00
#
_symmetry.space_group_name_H-M   'P 1'
#
loop_
_entity.id
_entity.type
_entity.pdbx_description
1 polymer ?
#
loop_
_entity_poly.entity_id
_entity_poly.type
_entity_poly.pdbx_seq_one_letter_code
_entity_poly.pdbx_strand_id
1 'polypeptide(L)'
;MTDATEYYTGDAIAVKANEFTYAHKYFVKFTLDAAGTQEIPADFKMGEEDITLYAQWEGEPSYHVFYDANGGTGTMTDATEYYTDDPIIVLKNVFTREGYTFVKFTLDAAGTQEIPDGFKMGQADITLYAQWEKVKEETPEVPVSGESSHVGMYLCVMLAAAAGAVWMLVLKRKFQQQ
;
A
#
# COMPACT_ATOMS: atom_id res chain seq x y z
N MET A 1 -4.01 17.84 -34.24
CA MET A 1 -5.20 18.51 -34.77
C MET A 1 -4.70 19.68 -35.61
N THR A 2 -5.26 19.89 -36.80
CA THR A 2 -4.98 21.07 -37.62
C THR A 2 -6.16 22.03 -37.51
N ASP A 3 -5.87 23.32 -37.38
CA ASP A 3 -6.90 24.34 -37.51
C ASP A 3 -7.31 24.42 -38.99
N ALA A 4 -8.58 24.12 -39.29
CA ALA A 4 -9.12 24.23 -40.65
C ALA A 4 -9.43 25.68 -41.09
N THR A 5 -9.19 26.66 -40.23
CA THR A 5 -9.33 28.08 -40.56
C THR A 5 -8.16 28.53 -41.42
N GLU A 6 -8.44 29.08 -42.60
CA GLU A 6 -7.41 29.73 -43.41
C GLU A 6 -7.07 31.10 -42.83
N TYR A 7 -5.78 31.35 -42.63
CA TYR A 7 -5.26 32.65 -42.20
C TYR A 7 -4.29 33.17 -43.26
N TYR A 8 -4.33 34.48 -43.52
CA TYR A 8 -3.38 35.15 -44.39
C TYR A 8 -2.30 35.86 -43.57
N THR A 9 -1.18 36.17 -44.22
CA THR A 9 -0.08 36.92 -43.58
C THR A 9 -0.58 38.26 -43.03
N GLY A 10 -0.27 38.53 -41.76
CA GLY A 10 -0.71 39.72 -41.03
C GLY A 10 -2.04 39.58 -40.29
N ASP A 11 -2.78 38.49 -40.50
CA ASP A 11 -4.01 38.21 -39.77
C ASP A 11 -3.71 37.96 -38.29
N ALA A 12 -4.62 38.44 -37.43
CA ALA A 12 -4.59 38.04 -36.03
C ALA A 12 -5.02 36.57 -35.92
N ILE A 13 -4.29 35.78 -35.15
CA ILE A 13 -4.72 34.41 -34.85
C ILE A 13 -5.70 34.38 -33.70
N ALA A 14 -6.70 33.50 -33.79
CA ALA A 14 -7.54 33.13 -32.67
C ALA A 14 -7.21 31.67 -32.31
N VAL A 15 -6.45 31.48 -31.24
CA VAL A 15 -6.09 30.13 -30.80
C VAL A 15 -7.35 29.40 -30.35
N LYS A 16 -7.65 28.27 -31.01
CA LYS A 16 -8.79 27.42 -30.65
C LYS A 16 -8.64 26.88 -29.22
N ALA A 17 -9.79 26.63 -28.59
CA ALA A 17 -9.83 25.96 -27.30
C ALA A 17 -9.13 24.59 -27.38
N ASN A 18 -8.46 24.20 -26.30
CA ASN A 18 -7.82 22.89 -26.23
C ASN A 18 -8.87 21.77 -26.27
N GLU A 19 -8.70 20.83 -27.19
CA GLU A 19 -9.50 19.60 -27.28
C GLU A 19 -8.69 18.35 -26.91
N PHE A 20 -7.39 18.51 -26.62
CA PHE A 20 -6.53 17.41 -26.24
C PHE A 20 -6.78 17.02 -24.77
N THR A 21 -6.51 15.75 -24.47
CA THR A 21 -6.44 15.24 -23.10
C THR A 21 -5.09 14.61 -22.88
N TYR A 22 -4.59 14.71 -21.65
CA TYR A 22 -3.39 14.03 -21.20
C TYR A 22 -3.70 13.45 -19.83
N ALA A 23 -3.68 12.11 -19.71
CA ALA A 23 -3.91 11.43 -18.44
C ALA A 23 -3.06 12.02 -17.30
N HIS A 24 -3.72 12.31 -16.18
CA HIS A 24 -3.13 12.87 -14.95
C HIS A 24 -2.41 14.20 -15.13
N LYS A 25 -2.85 15.01 -16.09
CA LYS A 25 -2.35 16.37 -16.32
C LYS A 25 -3.49 17.30 -16.71
N TYR A 26 -3.37 18.56 -16.31
CA TYR A 26 -4.26 19.62 -16.78
C TYR A 26 -3.58 20.48 -17.85
N PHE A 27 -4.37 20.91 -18.82
CA PHE A 27 -3.93 21.84 -19.84
C PHE A 27 -3.67 23.21 -19.20
N VAL A 28 -2.49 23.78 -19.47
CA VAL A 28 -2.13 25.11 -18.99
C VAL A 28 -2.35 26.14 -20.08
N LYS A 29 -1.72 25.95 -21.25
CA LYS A 29 -1.75 26.88 -22.39
C LYS A 29 -1.13 26.28 -23.65
N PHE A 30 -1.27 26.96 -24.77
CA PHE A 30 -0.46 26.73 -25.97
C PHE A 30 0.78 27.64 -25.99
N THR A 31 1.85 27.16 -26.61
CA THR A 31 3.14 27.86 -26.80
C THR A 31 3.67 27.65 -28.22
N LEU A 32 4.61 28.49 -28.65
CA LEU A 32 5.21 28.43 -30.00
C LEU A 32 6.30 27.36 -30.11
N ASP A 33 6.76 26.81 -28.98
CA ASP A 33 7.80 25.78 -28.92
C ASP A 33 7.41 24.61 -28.03
N ALA A 34 7.94 23.42 -28.33
CA ALA A 34 7.67 22.22 -27.54
C ALA A 34 8.15 22.34 -26.08
N ALA A 35 9.20 23.15 -25.83
CA ALA A 35 9.75 23.36 -24.48
C ALA A 35 8.89 24.30 -23.61
N GLY A 36 7.89 24.97 -24.18
CA GLY A 36 6.99 25.86 -23.44
C GLY A 36 7.64 27.17 -22.99
N THR A 37 8.74 27.58 -23.64
CA THR A 37 9.49 28.80 -23.29
C THR A 37 9.05 30.01 -24.09
N GLN A 38 8.35 29.79 -25.21
CA GLN A 38 7.87 30.83 -26.10
C GLN A 38 6.36 30.97 -25.99
N GLU A 39 5.92 31.97 -25.23
CA GLU A 39 4.52 32.38 -25.17
C GLU A 39 4.01 32.85 -26.53
N ILE A 40 2.70 32.74 -26.74
CA ILE A 40 2.02 33.37 -27.87
C ILE A 40 1.72 34.84 -27.48
N PRO A 41 2.32 35.84 -28.14
CA PRO A 41 2.02 37.25 -27.90
C PRO A 41 0.54 37.58 -28.15
N ALA A 42 -0.01 38.53 -27.39
CA ALA A 42 -1.42 38.93 -27.54
C ALA A 42 -1.75 39.53 -28.92
N ASP A 43 -0.76 40.13 -29.58
CA ASP A 43 -0.82 40.73 -30.90
C ASP A 43 -0.21 39.85 -32.00
N PHE A 44 0.01 38.55 -31.72
CA PHE A 44 0.64 37.62 -32.65
C PHE A 44 -0.09 37.60 -34.00
N LYS A 45 0.70 37.73 -35.07
CA LYS A 45 0.25 37.75 -36.46
C LYS A 45 0.79 36.55 -37.23
N MET A 46 -0.02 36.01 -38.14
CA MET A 46 0.46 34.96 -39.04
C MET A 46 1.56 35.49 -39.94
N GLY A 47 2.61 34.67 -40.08
CA GLY A 47 3.69 34.87 -41.04
C GLY A 47 3.32 34.34 -42.43
N GLU A 48 4.33 34.08 -43.24
CA GLU A 48 4.19 33.44 -44.55
C GLU A 48 4.20 31.90 -44.46
N GLU A 49 4.56 31.35 -43.30
CA GLU A 49 4.67 29.93 -43.04
C GLU A 49 3.64 29.45 -42.00
N ASP A 50 3.28 28.17 -42.11
CA ASP A 50 2.46 27.50 -41.11
C ASP A 50 3.19 27.43 -39.76
N ILE A 51 2.42 27.59 -38.68
CA ILE A 51 2.94 27.45 -37.32
C ILE A 51 2.38 26.21 -36.65
N THR A 52 3.15 25.64 -35.73
CA THR A 52 2.68 24.58 -34.83
C THR A 52 2.62 25.12 -33.42
N LEU A 53 1.45 25.01 -32.78
CA LEU A 53 1.28 25.32 -31.38
C LEU A 53 1.42 24.06 -30.54
N TYR A 54 2.11 24.18 -29.42
CA TYR A 54 2.40 23.08 -28.50
C TYR A 54 1.61 23.27 -27.22
N ALA A 55 0.74 22.30 -26.91
CA ALA A 55 0.00 22.27 -25.65
C ALA A 55 0.97 21.99 -24.50
N GLN A 56 0.96 22.86 -23.51
CA GLN A 56 1.72 22.72 -22.28
C GLN A 56 0.81 22.21 -21.17
N TRP A 57 1.35 21.30 -20.38
CA TRP A 57 0.62 20.51 -19.40
C TRP A 57 1.34 20.54 -18.07
N GLU A 58 0.59 20.58 -16.99
CA GLU A 58 1.11 20.44 -15.63
C GLU A 58 0.53 19.18 -14.99
N GLY A 59 1.36 18.48 -14.21
CA GLY A 59 0.98 17.23 -13.56
C GLY A 59 -0.07 17.44 -12.50
N GLU A 60 -1.06 16.55 -12.43
CA GLU A 60 -1.92 16.46 -11.27
C GLU A 60 -1.11 16.02 -10.04
N PRO A 61 -1.39 16.54 -8.84
CA PRO A 61 -0.80 16.03 -7.62
C PRO A 61 -1.13 14.55 -7.43
N SER A 62 -0.11 13.74 -7.10
CA SER A 62 -0.28 12.35 -6.67
C SER A 62 -0.05 12.20 -5.16
N TYR A 63 -0.60 11.12 -4.61
CA TYR A 63 -0.64 10.80 -3.18
C TYR A 63 -0.35 9.31 -2.96
N HIS A 64 0.04 8.97 -1.73
CA HIS A 64 0.49 7.65 -1.35
C HIS A 64 -0.33 7.05 -0.20
N VAL A 65 -0.41 5.72 -0.20
CA VAL A 65 -0.96 4.92 0.91
C VAL A 65 0.19 4.27 1.66
N PHE A 66 0.39 4.68 2.91
CA PHE A 66 1.34 4.06 3.82
C PHE A 66 0.66 3.01 4.69
N TYR A 67 1.46 2.10 5.24
CA TYR A 67 1.00 1.03 6.11
C TYR A 67 1.81 1.02 7.40
N ASP A 68 1.12 1.07 8.53
CA ASP A 68 1.71 0.98 9.86
C ASP A 68 1.38 -0.39 10.48
N ALA A 69 2.40 -1.08 10.97
CA ALA A 69 2.26 -2.39 11.61
C ALA A 69 1.51 -2.31 12.96
N ASN A 70 1.35 -1.11 13.52
CA ASN A 70 0.61 -0.77 14.73
C ASN A 70 0.92 -1.71 15.91
N GLY A 71 2.18 -1.68 16.33
CA GLY A 71 2.73 -2.57 17.36
C GLY A 71 3.13 -3.96 16.88
N GLY A 72 2.95 -4.26 15.59
CA GLY A 72 3.58 -5.38 14.90
C GLY A 72 5.00 -5.05 14.39
N THR A 73 5.54 -5.95 13.58
CA THR A 73 6.86 -5.86 12.94
C THR A 73 6.78 -6.20 11.46
N GLY A 74 7.80 -5.76 10.70
CA GLY A 74 7.88 -5.91 9.25
C GLY A 74 7.76 -4.56 8.52
N THR A 75 7.86 -4.60 7.20
CA THR A 75 7.71 -3.42 6.33
C THR A 75 6.77 -3.73 5.19
N MET A 76 5.99 -2.72 4.80
CA MET A 76 5.08 -2.77 3.65
C MET A 76 5.26 -1.49 2.85
N THR A 77 5.25 -1.61 1.53
CA THR A 77 5.35 -0.48 0.61
C THR A 77 4.32 -0.68 -0.48
N ASP A 78 3.44 0.31 -0.62
CA ASP A 78 2.61 0.45 -1.82
C ASP A 78 3.38 1.34 -2.81
N ALA A 79 3.68 0.78 -3.98
CA ALA A 79 4.39 1.49 -5.04
C ALA A 79 3.44 2.21 -6.01
N THR A 80 2.13 2.14 -5.75
CA THR A 80 1.11 2.79 -6.56
C THR A 80 1.06 4.29 -6.22
N GLU A 81 1.18 5.12 -7.24
CA GLU A 81 0.79 6.53 -7.15
C GLU A 81 -0.73 6.62 -7.35
N TYR A 82 -1.41 7.33 -6.44
CA TYR A 82 -2.84 7.57 -6.52
C TYR A 82 -3.10 9.04 -6.81
N TYR A 83 -4.09 9.31 -7.65
CA TYR A 83 -4.63 10.65 -7.85
C TYR A 83 -5.94 10.80 -7.09
N THR A 84 -6.41 12.04 -6.89
CA THR A 84 -7.69 12.28 -6.24
C THR A 84 -8.81 11.49 -6.95
N ASP A 85 -9.70 10.91 -6.15
CA ASP A 85 -10.82 10.05 -6.57
C ASP A 85 -10.45 8.65 -7.10
N ASP A 86 -9.16 8.29 -7.18
CA ASP A 86 -8.74 6.93 -7.50
C ASP A 86 -9.21 5.95 -6.42
N PRO A 87 -9.67 4.74 -6.80
CA PRO A 87 -10.00 3.70 -5.83
C PRO A 87 -8.73 3.19 -5.14
N ILE A 88 -8.75 3.14 -3.81
CA ILE A 88 -7.66 2.58 -3.02
C ILE A 88 -7.78 1.06 -2.97
N ILE A 89 -6.71 0.35 -3.35
CA ILE A 89 -6.62 -1.10 -3.23
C ILE A 89 -5.78 -1.44 -1.99
N VAL A 90 -6.44 -1.88 -0.93
CA VAL A 90 -5.74 -2.26 0.31
C VAL A 90 -4.91 -3.52 0.07
N LEU A 91 -3.60 -3.43 0.29
CA LEU A 91 -2.67 -4.54 0.12
C LEU A 91 -2.89 -5.62 1.18
N LYS A 92 -2.56 -6.86 0.83
CA LYS A 92 -2.56 -7.97 1.79
C LYS A 92 -1.49 -7.73 2.86
N ASN A 93 -1.89 -7.90 4.13
CA ASN A 93 -0.95 -7.80 5.25
C ASN A 93 0.23 -8.77 5.12
N VAL A 94 1.45 -8.25 5.35
CA VAL A 94 2.67 -9.04 5.54
C VAL A 94 3.35 -8.77 6.88
N PHE A 95 2.78 -7.88 7.71
CA PHE A 95 3.26 -7.68 9.07
C PHE A 95 2.99 -8.90 9.95
N THR A 96 3.76 -9.00 11.04
CA THR A 96 3.59 -10.02 12.07
C THR A 96 3.52 -9.38 13.45
N ARG A 97 2.80 -10.00 14.39
CA ARG A 97 2.80 -9.61 15.80
C ARG A 97 2.71 -10.85 16.68
N GLU A 98 3.74 -11.10 17.48
CA GLU A 98 3.84 -12.31 18.29
C GLU A 98 2.69 -12.41 19.30
N GLY A 99 2.00 -13.56 19.32
CA GLY A 99 0.83 -13.80 20.17
C GLY A 99 -0.47 -13.14 19.68
N TYR A 100 -0.48 -12.59 18.47
CA TYR A 100 -1.66 -11.96 17.87
C TYR A 100 -1.91 -12.45 16.44
N THR A 101 -3.16 -12.38 16.01
CA THR A 101 -3.62 -12.62 14.64
C THR A 101 -4.04 -11.30 14.01
N PHE A 102 -3.63 -11.04 12.76
CA PHE A 102 -4.09 -9.89 12.00
C PHE A 102 -5.58 -10.00 11.71
N VAL A 103 -6.33 -8.92 11.94
CA VAL A 103 -7.77 -8.85 11.69
C VAL A 103 -8.04 -8.09 10.38
N LYS A 104 -7.59 -6.84 10.30
CA LYS A 104 -7.83 -5.91 9.18
C LYS A 104 -6.94 -4.67 9.28
N PHE A 105 -7.00 -3.82 8.26
CA PHE A 105 -6.49 -2.44 8.33
C PHE A 105 -7.62 -1.45 8.67
N THR A 106 -7.30 -0.36 9.36
CA THR A 106 -8.19 0.77 9.68
C THR A 106 -7.55 2.11 9.35
N LEU A 107 -8.34 3.19 9.30
CA LEU A 107 -7.86 4.55 9.00
C LEU A 107 -7.18 5.23 10.20
N ASP A 108 -7.36 4.69 11.40
CA ASP A 108 -6.75 5.16 12.63
C ASP A 108 -6.09 4.02 13.42
N ALA A 109 -5.06 4.35 14.19
CA ALA A 109 -4.34 3.39 15.02
C ALA A 109 -5.22 2.72 16.10
N ALA A 110 -6.23 3.43 16.60
CA ALA A 110 -7.16 2.91 17.62
C ALA A 110 -8.20 1.93 17.07
N GLY A 111 -8.30 1.79 15.74
CA GLY A 111 -9.23 0.85 15.10
C GLY A 111 -10.69 1.29 15.18
N THR A 112 -10.96 2.58 15.32
CA THR A 112 -12.32 3.13 15.43
C THR A 112 -12.90 3.58 14.09
N GLN A 113 -12.05 3.78 13.08
CA GLN A 113 -12.41 4.21 11.73
C GLN A 113 -12.15 3.10 10.73
N GLU A 114 -13.23 2.44 10.32
CA GLU A 114 -13.21 1.44 9.26
C GLU A 114 -12.85 2.06 7.91
N ILE A 115 -12.21 1.26 7.05
CA ILE A 115 -12.02 1.62 5.64
C ILE A 115 -13.36 1.32 4.93
N PRO A 116 -14.05 2.33 4.36
CA PRO A 116 -15.31 2.10 3.66
C PRO A 116 -15.15 1.29 2.38
N ASP A 117 -16.22 0.63 1.95
CA ASP A 117 -16.25 0.01 0.62
C ASP A 117 -16.11 1.07 -0.48
N GLY A 118 -15.22 0.82 -1.44
CA GLY A 118 -14.93 1.78 -2.51
C GLY A 118 -14.24 3.05 -2.03
N PHE A 119 -13.49 2.98 -0.92
CA PHE A 119 -12.69 4.10 -0.42
C PHE A 119 -11.76 4.64 -1.52
N LYS A 120 -11.74 5.97 -1.63
CA LYS A 120 -11.03 6.71 -2.68
C LYS A 120 -9.96 7.60 -2.09
N MET A 121 -8.92 7.83 -2.87
CA MET A 121 -7.86 8.74 -2.50
C MET A 121 -8.36 10.18 -2.43
N GLY A 122 -7.97 10.87 -1.35
CA GLY A 122 -8.28 12.27 -1.13
C GLY A 122 -7.26 13.20 -1.77
N GLN A 123 -6.96 14.30 -1.07
CA GLN A 123 -5.95 15.29 -1.46
C GLN A 123 -4.75 15.31 -0.49
N ALA A 124 -4.46 14.17 0.13
CA ALA A 124 -3.34 14.00 1.05
C ALA A 124 -2.96 12.52 1.13
N ASP A 125 -1.69 12.27 1.45
CA ASP A 125 -1.22 10.94 1.81
C ASP A 125 -1.98 10.41 3.04
N ILE A 126 -2.17 9.09 3.09
CA ILE A 126 -2.85 8.42 4.20
C ILE A 126 -1.99 7.30 4.76
N THR A 127 -2.29 6.87 5.98
CA THR A 127 -1.68 5.68 6.60
C THR A 127 -2.76 4.74 7.06
N LEU A 128 -2.66 3.47 6.68
CA LEU A 128 -3.54 2.40 7.13
C LEU A 128 -2.86 1.62 8.26
N TYR A 129 -3.59 1.37 9.34
CA TYR A 129 -3.04 0.78 10.57
C TYR A 129 -3.52 -0.65 10.73
N ALA A 130 -2.58 -1.58 10.92
CA ALA A 130 -2.93 -2.98 11.17
C ALA A 130 -3.67 -3.12 12.51
N GLN A 131 -4.74 -3.91 12.54
CA GLN A 131 -5.47 -4.25 13.75
C GLN A 131 -5.31 -5.72 14.07
N TRP A 132 -5.14 -6.01 15.36
CA TRP A 132 -4.66 -7.29 15.86
C TRP A 132 -5.57 -7.82 16.97
N GLU A 133 -5.86 -9.11 16.93
CA GLU A 133 -6.56 -9.83 18.01
C GLU A 133 -5.60 -10.77 18.72
N LYS A 134 -5.59 -10.77 20.06
CA LYS A 134 -4.70 -11.66 20.81
C LYS A 134 -5.13 -13.12 20.63
N VAL A 135 -4.20 -14.00 20.31
CA VAL A 135 -4.46 -15.44 20.24
C VAL A 135 -4.80 -15.94 21.64
N LYS A 136 -5.94 -16.61 21.77
CA LYS A 136 -6.31 -17.27 23.04
C LYS A 136 -5.50 -18.54 23.17
N GLU A 137 -4.73 -18.66 24.25
CA GLU A 137 -4.06 -19.91 24.59
C GLU A 137 -5.13 -20.90 25.03
N GLU A 138 -5.38 -21.93 24.22
CA GLU A 138 -6.12 -23.09 24.71
C GLU A 138 -5.20 -23.84 25.66
N THR A 139 -5.48 -23.70 26.96
CA THR A 139 -4.90 -24.57 27.99
C THR A 139 -5.16 -26.01 27.54
N PRO A 140 -4.14 -26.87 27.36
CA PRO A 140 -4.40 -28.25 27.02
C PRO A 140 -5.26 -28.85 28.12
N GLU A 141 -6.50 -29.21 27.81
CA GLU A 141 -7.34 -29.96 28.72
C GLU A 141 -6.60 -31.25 29.04
N VAL A 142 -6.08 -31.37 30.27
CA VAL A 142 -5.64 -32.66 30.79
C VAL A 142 -6.88 -33.54 30.76
N PRO A 143 -6.89 -34.68 30.04
CA PRO A 143 -8.02 -35.58 30.11
C PRO A 143 -8.13 -36.05 31.56
N VAL A 144 -9.17 -35.60 32.27
CA VAL A 144 -9.54 -36.17 33.57
C VAL A 144 -10.13 -37.54 33.27
N SER A 145 -9.26 -38.53 33.06
CA SER A 145 -9.66 -39.93 33.18
C SER A 145 -9.85 -40.21 34.67
N GLY A 146 -11.08 -39.97 35.13
CA GLY A 146 -11.56 -40.61 36.34
C GLY A 146 -11.61 -42.10 36.10
N GLU A 147 -10.57 -42.81 36.52
CA GLU A 147 -10.71 -44.13 37.13
C GLU A 147 -9.42 -44.45 37.91
N SER A 148 -9.62 -44.69 39.21
CA SER A 148 -8.60 -45.15 40.13
C SER A 148 -8.08 -46.52 39.66
N SER A 149 -6.99 -46.54 38.90
CA SER A 149 -5.94 -47.57 38.94
C SER A 149 -4.91 -47.35 37.83
N HIS A 150 -3.91 -46.52 38.07
CA HIS A 150 -2.51 -46.63 37.57
C HIS A 150 -1.78 -45.33 37.92
N VAL A 151 -1.56 -45.13 39.22
CA VAL A 151 -0.63 -44.11 39.70
C VAL A 151 0.78 -44.63 39.42
N GLY A 152 1.35 -44.18 38.31
CA GLY A 152 2.74 -44.43 37.98
C GLY A 152 2.97 -44.27 36.50
N MET A 153 3.82 -43.31 36.13
CA MET A 153 4.47 -43.22 34.81
C MET A 153 3.73 -42.41 33.73
N TYR A 154 3.42 -41.14 34.00
CA TYR A 154 3.58 -40.10 32.97
C TYR A 154 4.83 -39.29 33.28
N LEU A 155 5.94 -39.99 33.05
CA LEU A 155 7.29 -39.45 33.02
C LEU A 155 7.38 -38.38 31.94
N CYS A 156 7.93 -37.23 32.32
CA CYS A 156 8.60 -36.26 31.45
C CYS A 156 9.10 -36.87 30.13
N VAL A 157 8.50 -36.47 29.00
CA VAL A 157 9.23 -36.38 27.74
C VAL A 157 9.50 -34.90 27.51
N MET A 158 10.68 -34.49 27.97
CA MET A 158 11.30 -33.23 27.60
C MET A 158 12.08 -33.42 26.29
N LEU A 159 12.28 -32.27 25.61
CA LEU A 159 13.44 -31.85 24.80
C LEU A 159 13.25 -31.81 23.27
N ALA A 160 13.77 -30.84 22.52
CA ALA A 160 14.32 -29.50 22.79
C ALA A 160 14.83 -28.90 21.46
N ALA A 161 14.81 -27.58 21.37
CA ALA A 161 15.92 -26.77 20.84
C ALA A 161 15.81 -25.40 21.55
N ALA A 162 16.79 -24.86 22.26
CA ALA A 162 18.21 -25.19 22.39
C ALA A 162 18.81 -24.67 23.72
N ALA A 163 19.97 -25.26 24.07
CA ALA A 163 21.00 -24.86 25.04
C ALA A 163 20.90 -25.35 26.50
N GLY A 164 21.78 -26.30 26.87
CA GLY A 164 22.21 -26.56 28.25
C GLY A 164 22.31 -28.05 28.61
N ALA A 165 23.54 -28.55 28.78
CA ALA A 165 23.89 -29.97 28.84
C ALA A 165 23.84 -30.61 30.24
N VAL A 166 23.84 -31.96 30.25
CA VAL A 166 24.27 -32.89 31.32
C VAL A 166 23.25 -33.24 32.42
N TRP A 167 22.35 -34.23 32.23
CA TRP A 167 21.89 -35.08 33.36
C TRP A 167 21.13 -36.42 33.12
N MET A 168 21.28 -37.17 32.02
CA MET A 168 20.59 -38.48 31.92
C MET A 168 21.39 -39.56 31.18
N LEU A 169 22.26 -40.30 31.88
CA LEU A 169 22.99 -41.43 31.26
C LEU A 169 23.21 -42.68 32.14
N VAL A 170 22.57 -42.84 33.31
CA VAL A 170 22.88 -43.99 34.20
C VAL A 170 21.71 -44.97 34.47
N LEU A 171 20.45 -44.64 34.18
CA LEU A 171 19.33 -45.33 34.84
C LEU A 171 18.61 -46.47 34.08
N LYS A 172 19.12 -46.98 32.95
CA LYS A 172 18.40 -48.01 32.17
C LYS A 172 19.01 -49.41 32.08
N ARG A 173 20.11 -49.72 32.78
CA ARG A 173 20.80 -51.03 32.61
C ARG A 173 20.49 -52.14 33.62
N LYS A 174 19.53 -51.97 34.57
CA LYS A 174 19.29 -52.99 35.62
C LYS A 174 17.91 -53.67 35.69
N PHE A 175 16.95 -53.37 34.81
CA PHE A 175 15.59 -53.95 34.93
C PHE A 175 15.24 -55.07 33.94
N GLN A 176 16.21 -55.88 33.48
CA GLN A 176 15.96 -57.04 32.61
C GLN A 176 16.62 -58.36 33.08
N GLN A 177 16.84 -58.56 34.38
CA GLN A 177 17.04 -59.91 34.94
C GLN A 177 16.49 -59.98 36.37
N GLN A 178 15.22 -60.37 36.50
CA GLN A 178 14.71 -61.42 37.40
C GLN A 178 13.22 -61.62 37.18
#